data_AF-K1QCA9-F1
#
_entry.id   AF-K1QCA9-F1
#
_cell.length_a   1.000
_cell.length_b   1.000
_cell.length_c   1.000
_cell.angle_alpha   90.00
_cell.angle_beta   90.00
_cell.angle_gamma   90.00
#
_symmetry.space_group_name_H-M   'P 1'
#
loop_
_entity.id
_entity.type
_entity.pdbx_description
1 polymer ?
#
loop_
_entity_poly.entity_id
_entity_poly.type
_entity_poly.pdbx_seq_one_letter_code
_entity_poly.pdbx_strand_id
1 'polypeptide(L)'
;MHGSEYDISEFGHDTGNDLPCSVCRSTVESSVLMIPGKSSCYDGWSMQYHGDLVAGSVNHKAASQYICLDEHPESLVAGQDDHNGKLFYPVKAVCGSLACPPYHNERYLTCVVCTK
;
A
#
# COMPACT_ATOMS: atom_id res chain seq x y z
N MET A 1 -2.57 7.23 -20.78
CA MET A 1 -2.17 6.63 -19.50
C MET A 1 -2.60 7.62 -18.44
N HIS A 2 -3.51 7.22 -17.55
CA HIS A 2 -4.01 8.05 -16.46
C HIS A 2 -3.17 7.83 -15.19
N GLY A 3 -3.48 8.57 -14.13
CA GLY A 3 -2.82 8.47 -12.83
C GLY A 3 -3.10 7.15 -12.12
N SER A 4 -2.98 7.16 -10.79
CA SER A 4 -3.37 6.07 -9.92
C SER A 4 -4.69 6.36 -9.24
N GLU A 5 -5.53 5.35 -9.04
CA GLU A 5 -6.88 5.53 -8.48
C GLU A 5 -7.20 4.43 -7.47
N TYR A 6 -8.11 4.75 -6.57
CA TYR A 6 -8.79 3.78 -5.70
C TYR A 6 -9.92 3.10 -6.48
N ASP A 7 -10.02 1.78 -6.37
CA ASP A 7 -11.15 1.00 -6.94
C ASP A 7 -12.03 0.35 -5.87
N ILE A 8 -11.71 0.61 -4.60
CA ILE A 8 -12.44 0.08 -3.45
C ILE A 8 -12.65 1.18 -2.41
N SER A 9 -13.79 1.15 -1.74
CA SER A 9 -14.14 2.12 -0.70
C SER A 9 -13.55 1.81 0.67
N GLU A 10 -12.86 0.68 0.82
CA GLU A 10 -12.28 0.26 2.09
C GLU A 10 -11.12 1.15 2.56
N PHE A 11 -10.53 1.94 1.65
CA PHE A 11 -9.54 2.96 1.98
C PHE A 11 -10.18 4.30 2.41
N GLY A 12 -11.51 4.36 2.52
CA GLY A 12 -12.24 5.58 2.91
C GLY A 12 -12.40 6.61 1.79
N HIS A 13 -12.12 6.22 0.54
CA HIS A 13 -12.25 7.05 -0.66
C HIS A 13 -13.24 6.44 -1.64
N ASP A 14 -13.94 7.27 -2.41
CA ASP A 14 -14.85 6.79 -3.43
C ASP A 14 -14.09 6.12 -4.58
N THR A 15 -14.73 5.14 -5.23
CA THR A 15 -14.18 4.48 -6.43
C THR A 15 -13.93 5.51 -7.53
N GLY A 16 -12.75 5.47 -8.12
CA GLY A 16 -12.29 6.42 -9.14
C GLY A 16 -11.50 7.59 -8.56
N ASN A 17 -11.45 7.78 -7.24
CA ASN A 17 -10.65 8.85 -6.65
C ASN A 17 -9.17 8.65 -6.92
N ASP A 18 -8.48 9.72 -7.30
CA ASP A 18 -7.05 9.70 -7.57
C ASP A 18 -6.26 9.48 -6.27
N LEU A 19 -5.39 8.46 -6.30
CA LEU A 19 -4.42 8.13 -5.27
C LEU A 19 -3.15 8.98 -5.48
N PRO A 20 -2.82 9.90 -4.56
CA PRO A 20 -1.63 10.74 -4.63
C PRO A 20 -0.37 9.97 -4.23
N CYS A 21 0.78 10.42 -4.72
CA CYS A 21 2.08 9.98 -4.23
C CYS A 21 3.00 11.18 -3.94
N SER A 22 3.90 11.01 -2.98
CA SER A 22 4.90 12.01 -2.61
C SER A 22 6.29 11.41 -2.61
N VAL A 23 7.30 12.24 -2.87
CA VAL A 23 8.71 11.84 -2.85
C VAL A 23 9.43 12.66 -1.79
N CYS A 24 9.97 11.98 -0.79
CA CYS A 24 10.68 12.59 0.33
C CYS A 24 12.18 12.30 0.22
N ARG A 25 13.02 13.23 0.71
CA ARG A 25 14.46 13.03 0.85
C ARG A 25 14.84 13.08 2.33
N SER A 26 15.40 11.98 2.85
CA SER A 26 16.05 12.00 4.16
C SER A 26 17.44 12.63 4.06
N THR A 27 17.81 13.44 5.05
CA THR A 27 19.15 14.05 5.17
C THR A 27 20.04 13.35 6.19
N VAL A 28 19.47 12.42 6.96
CA VAL A 28 20.15 11.75 8.08
C VAL A 28 20.27 10.25 7.81
N GLU A 29 19.19 9.66 7.29
CA GLU A 29 19.10 8.22 7.00
C GLU A 29 19.43 7.99 5.51
N SER A 30 20.16 6.92 5.22
CA SER A 30 20.67 6.58 3.88
C SER A 30 19.96 5.39 3.23
N SER A 31 19.27 4.59 4.03
CA SER A 31 18.63 3.34 3.62
C SER A 31 17.13 3.38 3.89
N VAL A 32 16.35 2.77 3.00
CA VAL A 32 14.90 2.58 3.13
C VAL A 32 14.58 1.09 3.06
N LEU A 33 13.71 0.62 3.95
CA LEU A 33 13.25 -0.76 3.99
C LEU A 33 11.72 -0.79 4.18
N MET A 34 11.00 -1.41 3.25
CA MET A 34 9.60 -1.79 3.44
C MET A 34 9.54 -3.24 3.93
N ILE A 35 8.83 -3.49 5.03
CA ILE A 35 8.65 -4.83 5.59
C ILE A 35 7.17 -5.24 5.46
N PRO A 36 6.84 -6.18 4.56
CA PRO A 36 5.47 -6.66 4.42
C PRO A 36 5.08 -7.57 5.59
N GLY A 37 3.82 -7.54 5.98
CA GLY A 37 3.26 -8.34 7.08
C GLY A 37 3.65 -7.89 8.49
N LYS A 38 4.22 -6.68 8.64
CA LYS A 38 4.54 -6.05 9.93
C LYS A 38 3.94 -4.66 10.00
N SER A 39 3.73 -4.17 11.22
CA SER A 39 3.38 -2.78 11.52
C SER A 39 4.46 -2.07 12.34
N SER A 40 5.63 -2.70 12.53
CA SER A 40 6.74 -2.17 13.30
C SER A 40 8.09 -2.49 12.67
N CYS A 41 9.03 -1.56 12.77
CA CYS A 41 10.40 -1.72 12.31
C CYS A 41 11.20 -2.68 13.21
N TYR A 42 12.33 -3.17 12.70
CA TYR A 42 13.33 -3.88 13.52
C TYR A 42 14.07 -2.90 14.43
N ASP A 43 14.70 -3.42 15.49
CA ASP A 43 15.51 -2.61 16.40
C ASP A 43 16.60 -1.83 15.66
N GLY A 44 16.74 -0.55 16.00
CA GLY A 44 17.70 0.37 15.38
C GLY A 44 17.32 0.89 13.99
N TRP A 45 16.06 0.71 13.57
CA TRP A 45 15.46 1.37 12.41
C TRP A 45 14.41 2.39 12.86
N SER A 46 14.37 3.53 12.17
CA SER A 46 13.39 4.59 12.41
C SER A 46 12.13 4.33 11.56
N MET A 47 10.96 4.22 12.20
CA MET A 47 9.68 4.10 11.48
C MET A 47 9.34 5.43 10.80
N GLN A 48 9.00 5.37 9.51
CA GLN A 48 8.48 6.52 8.77
C GLN A 48 6.95 6.50 8.72
N TYR A 49 6.37 5.34 8.36
CA TYR A 49 4.93 5.10 8.43
C TYR A 49 4.63 3.60 8.36
N HIS A 50 3.39 3.23 8.68
CA HIS A 50 2.84 1.90 8.47
C HIS A 50 1.44 1.99 7.86
N GLY A 51 0.92 0.87 7.37
CA GLY A 51 -0.42 0.78 6.83
C GLY A 51 -0.65 -0.56 6.17
N ASP A 52 -1.30 -0.57 5.02
CA ASP A 52 -1.70 -1.79 4.31
C ASP A 52 -0.83 -2.05 3.09
N LEU A 53 -0.48 -3.33 2.89
CA LEU A 53 0.23 -3.78 1.71
C LEU A 53 -0.73 -3.79 0.53
N VAL A 54 -0.40 -3.07 -0.53
CA VAL A 54 -1.23 -2.98 -1.74
C VAL A 54 -0.43 -3.33 -3.00
N ALA A 55 -1.12 -3.81 -4.02
CA ALA A 55 -0.56 -4.12 -5.34
C ALA A 55 -1.66 -4.05 -6.41
N GLY A 56 -1.27 -4.17 -7.68
CA GLY A 56 -2.20 -4.29 -8.79
C GLY A 56 -2.90 -5.66 -8.83
N SER A 57 -4.05 -5.72 -9.50
CA SER A 57 -4.80 -6.97 -9.68
C SER A 57 -4.16 -7.88 -10.74
N VAL A 58 -4.21 -9.20 -10.50
CA VAL A 58 -3.78 -10.24 -11.45
C VAL A 58 -4.55 -10.20 -12.78
N ASN A 59 -5.76 -9.62 -12.78
CA ASN A 59 -6.59 -9.48 -13.98
C ASN A 59 -6.19 -8.27 -14.85
N HIS A 60 -5.33 -7.38 -14.33
CA HIS A 60 -4.91 -6.17 -15.03
C HIS A 60 -3.56 -6.40 -15.72
N LYS A 61 -3.54 -6.22 -17.04
CA LYS A 61 -2.32 -6.36 -17.86
C LYS A 61 -1.42 -5.13 -17.66
N ALA A 62 -0.71 -5.08 -16.55
CA ALA A 62 0.27 -4.06 -16.24
C ALA A 62 1.33 -4.58 -15.27
N ALA A 63 2.55 -4.07 -15.37
CA ALA A 63 3.54 -4.29 -14.33
C ALA A 63 3.02 -3.70 -13.00
N SER A 64 3.24 -4.43 -11.92
CA SER A 64 2.89 -4.00 -10.58
C SER A 64 3.96 -4.43 -9.59
N GLN A 65 4.02 -3.72 -8.47
CA GLN A 65 4.87 -4.03 -7.33
C GLN A 65 4.05 -3.89 -6.06
N TYR A 66 4.48 -4.57 -5.01
CA TYR A 66 3.94 -4.36 -3.68
C TYR A 66 4.46 -3.03 -3.13
N ILE A 67 3.54 -2.16 -2.71
CA ILE A 67 3.86 -0.93 -1.99
C ILE A 67 3.16 -0.92 -0.64
N CYS A 68 3.67 -0.12 0.28
CA CYS A 68 3.00 0.15 1.53
C CYS A 68 2.14 1.40 1.37
N LEU A 69 0.83 1.26 1.44
CA LEU A 69 -0.10 2.38 1.50
C LEU A 69 -0.21 2.82 2.97
N ASP A 70 -0.12 4.12 3.22
CA ASP A 70 -0.25 4.68 4.57
C ASP A 70 -1.59 4.28 5.22
N GLU A 71 -1.63 4.12 6.54
CA GLU A 71 -2.85 3.83 7.30
C GLU A 71 -3.93 4.91 7.14
N HIS A 72 -3.52 6.14 6.84
CA HIS A 72 -4.40 7.28 6.56
C HIS A 72 -4.20 7.73 5.11
N PRO A 73 -4.64 6.94 4.11
CA PRO A 73 -4.45 7.28 2.71
C PRO A 73 -5.22 8.56 2.37
N GLU A 74 -4.66 9.40 1.51
CA GLU A 74 -5.27 10.64 1.04
C GLU A 74 -5.84 10.47 -0.38
N SER A 75 -6.73 11.37 -0.81
CA SER A 75 -7.15 11.52 -2.20
C SER A 75 -6.86 12.93 -2.70
N LEU A 76 -6.62 13.10 -4.00
CA LEU A 76 -6.40 14.44 -4.56
C LEU A 76 -7.67 15.30 -4.55
N VAL A 77 -7.50 16.57 -4.17
CA VAL A 77 -8.52 17.61 -4.40
C VAL A 77 -8.73 17.76 -5.90
N ALA A 78 -9.99 17.70 -6.34
CA ALA A 78 -10.38 17.69 -7.75
C ALA A 78 -9.88 16.47 -8.56
N GLY A 79 -9.58 15.34 -7.91
CA GLY A 79 -9.34 14.04 -8.53
C GLY A 79 -10.42 13.03 -8.16
N GLN A 80 -11.70 13.38 -8.37
CA GLN A 80 -12.86 12.58 -7.97
C GLN A 80 -13.61 11.98 -9.19
N ASP A 81 -12.93 11.93 -10.34
CA ASP A 81 -13.44 11.41 -11.59
C ASP A 81 -12.69 10.11 -11.92
N ASP A 82 -13.42 9.05 -12.25
CA ASP A 82 -12.85 7.78 -12.71
C ASP A 82 -12.27 7.93 -14.13
N HIS A 83 -10.95 7.86 -14.25
CA HIS A 83 -10.25 7.88 -15.52
C HIS A 83 -9.66 6.52 -15.92
N ASN A 84 -10.06 5.43 -15.25
CA ASN A 84 -9.52 4.09 -15.48
C ASN A 84 -7.98 4.07 -15.38
N GLY A 85 -7.48 4.63 -14.29
CA GLY A 85 -6.08 4.72 -13.93
C GLY A 85 -5.44 3.39 -13.51
N LYS A 86 -4.27 3.49 -12.87
CA LYS A 86 -3.60 2.35 -12.23
C LYS A 86 -4.21 2.10 -10.86
N LEU A 87 -4.82 0.93 -10.73
CA LEU A 87 -5.57 0.56 -9.54
C LEU A 87 -4.68 -0.18 -8.54
N PHE A 88 -4.84 0.17 -7.27
CA PHE A 88 -4.20 -0.47 -6.13
C PHE A 88 -5.25 -1.21 -5.31
N TYR A 89 -4.99 -2.50 -5.07
CA TYR A 89 -5.83 -3.39 -4.28
C TYR A 89 -5.08 -3.87 -3.05
N PRO A 90 -5.77 -4.01 -1.91
CA PRO A 90 -5.18 -4.53 -0.69
C PRO A 90 -4.86 -6.00 -0.82
N VAL A 91 -3.71 -6.39 -0.25
CA VAL A 91 -3.22 -7.76 -0.29
C VAL A 91 -3.80 -8.53 0.89
N LYS A 92 -4.55 -9.60 0.62
CA LYS A 92 -5.12 -10.49 1.64
C LYS A 92 -4.23 -11.70 1.88
N ALA A 93 -4.16 -12.15 3.13
CA ALA A 93 -3.68 -13.48 3.47
C ALA A 93 -4.72 -14.54 3.05
N VAL A 94 -4.27 -15.59 2.36
CA VAL A 94 -5.12 -16.72 1.96
C VAL A 94 -4.50 -18.00 2.54
N CYS A 95 -5.24 -18.71 3.40
CA CYS A 95 -4.77 -19.96 3.98
C CYS A 95 -4.59 -21.02 2.90
N GLY A 96 -3.51 -21.79 2.98
CA GLY A 96 -3.08 -22.74 1.94
C GLY A 96 -1.96 -22.18 1.07
N SER A 97 -2.08 -20.91 0.65
CA SER A 97 -0.94 -20.16 0.07
C SER A 97 0.00 -19.66 1.16
N LEU A 98 -0.56 -19.24 2.30
CA LEU A 98 0.16 -18.91 3.52
C LEU A 98 -0.21 -19.88 4.64
N ALA A 99 0.72 -20.07 5.58
CA ALA A 99 0.48 -20.84 6.79
C ALA A 99 -0.46 -20.10 7.74
N CYS A 100 -1.48 -20.80 8.23
CA CYS A 100 -2.43 -20.29 9.21
C CYS A 100 -2.43 -21.25 10.41
N PRO A 101 -1.91 -20.85 11.60
CA PRO A 101 -1.29 -19.57 12.00
C PRO A 101 0.15 -19.34 11.47
N PRO A 102 0.71 -18.10 11.53
CA PRO A 102 0.21 -16.91 12.24
C PRO A 102 -0.72 -16.01 11.42
N TYR A 103 -0.89 -16.26 10.12
CA TYR A 103 -1.82 -15.50 9.30
C TYR A 103 -3.26 -15.94 9.54
N HIS A 104 -4.20 -15.03 9.29
CA HIS A 104 -5.63 -15.29 9.37
C HIS A 104 -6.23 -15.15 7.98
N ASN A 105 -7.08 -16.11 7.60
CA ASN A 105 -7.70 -16.12 6.27
C ASN A 105 -8.44 -14.81 5.99
N GLU A 106 -8.33 -14.32 4.76
CA GLU A 106 -8.99 -13.13 4.22
C GLU A 106 -8.64 -11.81 4.93
N ARG A 107 -7.64 -11.82 5.81
CA ARG A 107 -7.17 -10.62 6.50
C ARG A 107 -6.18 -9.84 5.63
N TYR A 108 -6.30 -8.52 5.59
CA TYR A 108 -5.31 -7.66 4.95
C TYR A 108 -3.94 -7.75 5.63
N LEU A 109 -2.91 -7.78 4.80
CA LEU A 109 -1.53 -7.75 5.23
C LEU A 109 -1.10 -6.32 5.45
N THR A 110 -0.62 -6.02 6.65
CA THR A 110 -0.03 -4.72 6.95
C THR A 110 1.36 -4.59 6.33
N CYS A 111 1.92 -3.40 6.39
CA CYS A 111 3.30 -3.11 6.03
C CYS A 111 3.84 -1.95 6.86
N VAL A 112 5.16 -1.81 6.89
CA VAL A 112 5.84 -0.67 7.52
C VAL A 112 7.00 -0.22 6.64
N VAL A 113 7.22 1.09 6.55
CA VAL A 113 8.39 1.69 5.91
C VAL A 113 9.30 2.26 6.98
N CYS A 114 10.57 1.85 6.90
CA CYS A 114 11.60 2.13 7.89
C CYS A 114 12.83 2.75 7.21
N THR A 115 13.58 3.54 7.95
CA THR A 115 14.84 4.16 7.49
C THR A 115 15.98 3.97 8.48
N LYS A 116 17.22 4.04 7.97
CA LYS A 116 18.48 3.93 8.73
C LYS A 116 19.64 4.62 8.01
#